data_AF-A0A0M9XVP5-F1
#
_entry.id   AF-A0A0M9XVP5-F1
#
_cell.length_a   1.000
_cell.length_b   1.000
_cell.length_c   1.000
_cell.angle_alpha   90.00
_cell.angle_beta   90.00
_cell.angle_gamma   90.00
#
_symmetry.space_group_name_H-M   'P 1'
#
loop_
_entity.id
_entity.type
_entity.pdbx_description
1 polymer ?
#
loop_
_entity_poly.entity_id
_entity_poly.type
_entity_poly.pdbx_seq_one_letter_code
_entity_poly.pdbx_strand_id
1 'polypeptide(L)'
;MTVHGEREMLPAVSKAEAATALKQFVDGFNASNSKLDPKVNPTYETESLLAVDQALTKAGHAVSPQGNPKFPPLTLTSPHFAVPRQAGWPKVFLADAVSNRNNTRWFVVFTRDAVGAKWKASYLSALSDNQVPQFKTDPDGYAEVVPADAEDSGLKIAPGELGKAYATYLNTGKGEVFAPGPHTDRWRTLREQQGRQPGSRIQYEDQPSDYAPVALRTKDGGALVFFSTYYHQQKTVSEGSRINIPPEIKGIMDGPAKSSNRMTFTTLSEQVVKVPAAGTAQKVAFLHRLEAKTSAKSL
;
A
#
# COMPACT_ATOMS: atom_id res chain seq x y z
N MET A 1 -33.04 23.64 1.67
CA MET A 1 -31.92 23.84 2.60
C MET A 1 -30.67 23.33 1.91
N THR A 2 -29.92 24.22 1.25
CA THR A 2 -28.71 23.84 0.50
C THR A 2 -27.58 23.79 1.52
N VAL A 3 -27.14 22.60 1.90
CA VAL A 3 -26.10 22.46 2.92
C VAL A 3 -24.77 22.82 2.25
N HIS A 4 -24.14 23.92 2.68
CA HIS A 4 -22.78 24.30 2.34
C HIS A 4 -21.73 23.37 3.00
N GLY A 5 -21.99 22.06 3.03
CA GLY A 5 -21.18 21.04 3.71
C GLY A 5 -19.78 20.85 3.13
N GLU A 6 -19.47 21.54 2.03
CA GLU A 6 -18.14 21.57 1.41
C GLU A 6 -17.12 22.40 2.19
N ARG A 7 -17.54 23.21 3.20
CA ARG A 7 -16.63 24.07 3.98
C ARG A 7 -16.51 23.71 5.45
N GLU A 8 -17.40 22.89 6.00
CA GLU A 8 -17.37 22.56 7.43
C GLU A 8 -16.41 21.39 7.71
N MET A 9 -15.48 21.62 8.63
CA MET A 9 -14.51 20.62 9.05
C MET A 9 -15.14 19.69 10.09
N LEU A 10 -15.82 18.66 9.61
CA LEU A 10 -16.43 17.63 10.45
C LEU A 10 -15.50 16.42 10.64
N PRO A 11 -15.61 15.69 11.76
CA PRO A 11 -14.95 14.39 11.90
C PRO A 11 -15.24 13.51 10.69
N ALA A 12 -14.20 12.90 10.12
CA ALA A 12 -14.34 12.06 8.93
C ALA A 12 -15.27 10.87 9.17
N VAL A 13 -15.27 10.34 10.40
CA VAL A 13 -16.03 9.15 10.82
C VAL A 13 -16.35 9.22 12.31
N SER A 14 -17.45 8.61 12.74
CA SER A 14 -17.68 8.38 14.18
C SER A 14 -16.90 7.16 14.67
N LYS A 15 -16.64 7.07 15.99
CA LYS A 15 -15.97 5.89 16.57
C LYS A 15 -16.72 4.58 16.30
N ALA A 16 -18.06 4.59 16.38
CA ALA A 16 -18.89 3.41 16.12
C ALA A 16 -18.86 2.98 14.65
N GLU A 17 -18.87 3.95 13.73
CA GLU A 17 -18.75 3.69 12.29
C GLU A 17 -17.35 3.19 11.92
N ALA A 18 -16.29 3.75 12.52
CA ALA A 18 -14.91 3.29 12.32
C ALA A 18 -14.72 1.83 12.79
N ALA A 19 -15.29 1.47 13.95
CA ALA A 19 -15.29 0.09 14.44
C ALA A 19 -16.07 -0.85 13.51
N THR A 20 -17.18 -0.38 12.94
CA THR A 20 -17.97 -1.15 11.95
C THR A 20 -17.19 -1.37 10.66
N ALA A 21 -16.52 -0.35 10.14
CA ALA A 21 -15.67 -0.45 8.96
C ALA A 21 -14.50 -1.43 9.17
N LEU A 22 -13.84 -1.38 10.34
CA LEU A 22 -12.77 -2.33 10.68
C LEU A 22 -13.29 -3.77 10.75
N LYS A 23 -14.48 -3.98 11.33
CA LYS A 23 -15.10 -5.31 11.35
C LYS A 23 -15.41 -5.80 9.93
N GLN A 24 -15.98 -4.94 9.07
CA GLN A 24 -16.28 -5.27 7.68
C GLN A 24 -15.02 -5.61 6.88
N PHE A 25 -13.92 -4.90 7.13
CA PHE A 25 -12.61 -5.25 6.56
C PHE A 25 -12.17 -6.64 7.00
N VAL A 26 -12.22 -6.97 8.30
CA VAL A 26 -11.82 -8.30 8.80
C VAL A 26 -12.70 -9.41 8.22
N ASP A 27 -14.02 -9.20 8.17
CA ASP A 27 -14.98 -10.16 7.59
C ASP A 27 -14.69 -10.37 6.09
N GLY A 28 -14.46 -9.27 5.34
CA GLY A 28 -14.13 -9.28 3.93
C GLY A 28 -12.79 -9.97 3.64
N PHE A 29 -11.75 -9.63 4.40
CA PHE A 29 -10.41 -10.22 4.31
C PHE A 29 -10.46 -11.74 4.56
N ASN A 30 -11.18 -12.17 5.59
CA ASN A 30 -11.35 -13.60 5.87
C ASN A 30 -12.12 -14.31 4.76
N ALA A 31 -13.17 -13.69 4.22
CA ALA A 31 -13.95 -14.25 3.14
C ALA A 31 -13.16 -14.34 1.82
N SER A 32 -12.43 -13.30 1.43
CA SER A 32 -11.61 -13.27 0.21
C SER A 32 -10.51 -14.32 0.26
N ASN A 33 -9.79 -14.42 1.39
CA ASN A 33 -8.71 -15.39 1.54
C ASN A 33 -9.20 -16.84 1.69
N SER A 34 -10.38 -17.05 2.30
CA SER A 34 -10.93 -18.42 2.44
C SER A 34 -11.58 -18.92 1.16
N LYS A 35 -12.23 -18.05 0.38
CA LYS A 35 -12.89 -18.42 -0.88
C LYS A 35 -11.96 -18.33 -2.09
N LEU A 36 -10.91 -17.53 -1.97
CA LEU A 36 -10.06 -17.10 -3.08
C LEU A 36 -10.90 -16.54 -4.23
N ASP A 37 -11.92 -15.73 -3.91
CA ASP A 37 -12.80 -15.11 -4.90
C ASP A 37 -12.44 -13.62 -5.06
N PRO A 38 -11.82 -13.22 -6.19
CA PRO A 38 -11.39 -11.84 -6.41
C PRO A 38 -12.55 -10.84 -6.53
N LYS A 39 -13.80 -11.31 -6.64
CA LYS A 39 -15.00 -10.46 -6.60
C LYS A 39 -15.35 -9.97 -5.20
N VAL A 40 -14.78 -10.59 -4.16
CA VAL A 40 -15.01 -10.20 -2.76
C VAL A 40 -14.17 -8.98 -2.38
N ASN A 41 -12.90 -8.89 -2.80
CA ASN A 41 -12.00 -7.75 -2.51
C ASN A 41 -12.66 -6.37 -2.70
N PRO A 42 -13.27 -6.04 -3.85
CA PRO A 42 -13.81 -4.69 -4.09
C PRO A 42 -15.00 -4.31 -3.19
N THR A 43 -15.54 -5.24 -2.39
CA THR A 43 -16.60 -4.90 -1.42
C THR A 43 -16.07 -4.21 -0.17
N TYR A 44 -14.77 -4.33 0.13
CA TYR A 44 -14.16 -3.80 1.36
C TYR A 44 -12.77 -3.17 1.14
N GLU A 45 -12.15 -3.34 -0.04
CA GLU A 45 -10.89 -2.70 -0.44
C GLU A 45 -11.10 -1.78 -1.65
N THR A 46 -10.25 -0.77 -1.78
CA THR A 46 -10.18 0.14 -2.93
C THR A 46 -8.72 0.48 -3.26
N GLU A 47 -8.51 1.23 -4.34
CA GLU A 47 -7.21 1.81 -4.70
C GLU A 47 -6.05 0.80 -4.73
N SER A 48 -4.91 1.14 -4.14
CA SER A 48 -3.69 0.34 -4.19
C SER A 48 -3.83 -0.99 -3.47
N LEU A 49 -4.47 -1.02 -2.30
CA LEU A 49 -4.67 -2.26 -1.55
C LEU A 49 -5.55 -3.24 -2.33
N LEU A 50 -6.63 -2.77 -2.95
CA LEU A 50 -7.47 -3.60 -3.83
C LEU A 50 -6.65 -4.20 -4.97
N ALA A 51 -5.81 -3.40 -5.62
CA ALA A 51 -4.98 -3.90 -6.72
C ALA A 51 -3.98 -4.97 -6.26
N VAL A 52 -3.37 -4.80 -5.09
CA VAL A 52 -2.44 -5.78 -4.49
C VAL A 52 -3.18 -7.06 -4.09
N ASP A 53 -4.19 -6.96 -3.23
CA ASP A 53 -4.83 -8.13 -2.61
C ASP A 53 -5.74 -8.89 -3.58
N GLN A 54 -6.35 -8.20 -4.56
CA GLN A 54 -7.08 -8.90 -5.63
C GLN A 54 -6.11 -9.70 -6.51
N ALA A 55 -4.90 -9.21 -6.77
CA ALA A 55 -3.90 -9.96 -7.53
C ALA A 55 -3.42 -11.20 -6.76
N LEU A 56 -3.17 -11.08 -5.46
CA LEU A 56 -2.88 -12.23 -4.58
C LEU A 56 -4.04 -13.23 -4.56
N THR A 57 -5.28 -12.75 -4.53
CA THR A 57 -6.47 -13.59 -4.56
C THR A 57 -6.61 -14.34 -5.89
N LYS A 58 -6.40 -13.66 -7.03
CA LYS A 58 -6.38 -14.31 -8.37
C LYS A 58 -5.28 -15.36 -8.48
N ALA A 59 -4.08 -15.03 -8.01
CA ALA A 59 -2.94 -15.93 -7.99
C ALA A 59 -3.23 -17.18 -7.12
N GLY A 60 -3.80 -16.97 -5.92
CA GLY A 60 -4.24 -18.05 -5.04
C GLY A 60 -5.35 -18.90 -5.67
N HIS A 61 -6.36 -18.28 -6.29
CA HIS A 61 -7.45 -18.99 -6.96
C HIS A 61 -6.93 -19.89 -8.09
N ALA A 62 -5.94 -19.45 -8.86
CA ALA A 62 -5.35 -20.26 -9.92
C ALA A 62 -4.63 -21.50 -9.38
N VAL A 63 -4.12 -21.45 -8.15
CA VAL A 63 -3.52 -22.61 -7.45
C VAL A 63 -4.59 -23.48 -6.80
N SER A 64 -5.60 -22.88 -6.16
CA SER A 64 -6.67 -23.56 -5.45
C SER A 64 -8.05 -22.98 -5.82
N PRO A 65 -8.65 -23.42 -6.95
CA PRO A 65 -9.90 -22.84 -7.46
C PRO A 65 -11.10 -23.02 -6.54
N GLN A 66 -11.04 -24.02 -5.65
CA GLN A 66 -12.11 -24.29 -4.68
C GLN A 66 -11.94 -23.52 -3.37
N GLY A 67 -11.02 -22.56 -3.34
CA GLY A 67 -10.70 -21.75 -2.16
C GLY A 67 -9.67 -22.37 -1.24
N ASN A 68 -9.52 -21.77 -0.07
CA ASN A 68 -8.66 -22.18 1.03
C ASN A 68 -9.48 -22.30 2.32
N PRO A 69 -10.25 -23.39 2.51
CA PRO A 69 -11.13 -23.53 3.67
C PRO A 69 -10.38 -23.64 5.00
N LYS A 70 -9.06 -23.88 4.96
CA LYS A 70 -8.18 -23.92 6.15
C LYS A 70 -7.48 -22.59 6.39
N PHE A 71 -7.88 -21.51 5.71
CA PHE A 71 -7.32 -20.19 5.95
C PHE A 71 -7.48 -19.84 7.44
N PRO A 72 -6.38 -19.60 8.17
CA PRO A 72 -6.47 -19.21 9.58
C PRO A 72 -7.12 -17.82 9.63
N PRO A 73 -8.26 -17.63 10.31
CA PRO A 73 -8.91 -16.33 10.31
C PRO A 73 -8.00 -15.22 10.88
N LEU A 74 -8.06 -14.05 10.25
CA LEU A 74 -7.54 -12.82 10.81
C LEU A 74 -8.42 -12.39 11.97
N THR A 75 -7.77 -12.00 13.07
CA THR A 75 -8.40 -11.28 14.16
C THR A 75 -7.61 -10.02 14.43
N LEU A 76 -8.32 -8.90 14.59
CA LEU A 76 -7.75 -7.62 14.99
C LEU A 76 -8.31 -7.24 16.37
N THR A 77 -7.44 -6.99 17.33
CA THR A 77 -7.79 -6.65 18.72
C THR A 77 -7.21 -5.29 19.11
N SER A 78 -7.73 -4.71 20.19
CA SER A 78 -7.27 -3.42 20.72
C SER A 78 -7.21 -2.30 19.66
N PRO A 79 -8.32 -2.02 18.94
CA PRO A 79 -8.31 -1.03 17.88
C PRO A 79 -8.20 0.40 18.41
N HIS A 80 -7.38 1.20 17.75
CA HIS A 80 -7.32 2.65 17.87
C HIS A 80 -7.64 3.29 16.53
N PHE A 81 -8.20 4.50 16.56
CA PHE A 81 -8.61 5.22 15.37
C PHE A 81 -8.02 6.62 15.39
N ALA A 82 -7.22 6.96 14.39
CA ALA A 82 -6.82 8.32 14.10
C ALA A 82 -7.83 8.90 13.10
N VAL A 83 -8.73 9.75 13.62
CA VAL A 83 -9.83 10.34 12.87
C VAL A 83 -9.53 11.81 12.64
N PRO A 84 -9.35 12.27 11.40
CA PRO A 84 -9.23 13.68 11.10
C PRO A 84 -10.57 14.41 11.05
N ARG A 85 -10.53 15.73 11.21
CA ARG A 85 -11.58 16.61 10.70
C ARG A 85 -11.25 16.95 9.25
N GLN A 86 -12.23 16.85 8.35
CA GLN A 86 -12.04 17.15 6.94
C GLN A 86 -13.26 17.86 6.37
N ALA A 87 -13.02 18.76 5.44
CA ALA A 87 -14.00 19.24 4.47
C ALA A 87 -13.92 18.39 3.20
N GLY A 88 -15.00 18.35 2.41
CA GLY A 88 -15.00 17.65 1.11
C GLY A 88 -14.76 16.14 1.16
N TRP A 89 -14.38 15.60 0.00
CA TRP A 89 -14.15 14.18 -0.27
C TRP A 89 -12.81 13.96 -0.98
N PRO A 90 -12.17 12.78 -0.88
CA PRO A 90 -12.56 11.65 -0.05
C PRO A 90 -12.36 11.92 1.45
N LYS A 91 -13.20 11.29 2.29
CA LYS A 91 -12.94 11.21 3.73
C LYS A 91 -11.95 10.08 3.98
N VAL A 92 -11.08 10.25 4.97
CA VAL A 92 -10.09 9.27 5.37
C VAL A 92 -10.05 9.12 6.88
N PHE A 93 -9.81 7.91 7.37
CA PHE A 93 -9.33 7.68 8.73
C PHE A 93 -8.37 6.50 8.74
N LEU A 94 -7.54 6.42 9.78
CA LEU A 94 -6.63 5.30 10.00
C LEU A 94 -7.12 4.50 11.20
N ALA A 95 -7.26 3.19 11.02
CA ALA A 95 -7.37 2.25 12.13
C ALA A 95 -6.00 1.59 12.34
N ASP A 96 -5.60 1.45 13.60
CA ASP A 96 -4.52 0.54 13.97
C ASP A 96 -5.01 -0.48 14.99
N ALA A 97 -4.63 -1.75 14.84
CA ALA A 97 -5.08 -2.83 15.70
C ALA A 97 -4.03 -3.95 15.77
N VAL A 98 -4.00 -4.67 16.89
CA VAL A 98 -3.09 -5.81 17.08
C VAL A 98 -3.60 -7.01 16.29
N SER A 99 -2.75 -7.54 15.41
CA SER A 99 -3.06 -8.68 14.56
C SER A 99 -2.57 -9.99 15.18
N ASN A 100 -3.35 -11.06 15.03
CA ASN A 100 -2.87 -12.42 15.33
C ASN A 100 -1.77 -12.89 14.37
N ARG A 101 -1.35 -12.06 13.40
CA ARG A 101 -0.18 -12.28 12.55
C ARG A 101 1.06 -11.68 13.20
N ASN A 102 1.87 -12.53 13.82
CA ASN A 102 3.15 -12.17 14.45
C ASN A 102 3.03 -11.09 15.54
N ASN A 103 1.84 -10.88 16.10
CA ASN A 103 1.54 -9.84 17.09
C ASN A 103 2.00 -8.43 16.67
N THR A 104 1.89 -8.13 15.36
CA THR A 104 2.19 -6.81 14.80
C THR A 104 0.95 -5.91 14.84
N ARG A 105 1.14 -4.60 14.80
CA ARG A 105 0.03 -3.66 14.58
C ARG A 105 -0.23 -3.47 13.11
N TRP A 106 -1.44 -3.82 12.68
CA TRP A 106 -1.92 -3.53 11.34
C TRP A 106 -2.49 -2.13 11.29
N PHE A 107 -1.98 -1.33 10.35
CA PHE A 107 -2.42 0.02 10.03
C PHE A 107 -3.23 -0.05 8.75
N VAL A 108 -4.53 0.24 8.86
CA VAL A 108 -5.48 0.16 7.75
C VAL A 108 -6.05 1.54 7.49
N VAL A 109 -5.73 2.10 6.33
CA VAL A 109 -6.28 3.39 5.89
C VAL A 109 -7.61 3.13 5.22
N PHE A 110 -8.67 3.75 5.72
CA PHE A 110 -10.01 3.67 5.15
C PHE A 110 -10.36 4.96 4.44
N THR A 111 -10.88 4.84 3.22
CA THR A 111 -11.40 5.97 2.43
C THR A 111 -12.87 5.77 2.07
N ARG A 112 -13.55 6.88 1.82
CA ARG A 112 -14.93 6.94 1.32
C ARG A 112 -15.11 8.20 0.50
N ASP A 113 -15.74 8.10 -0.67
CA ASP A 113 -15.85 9.21 -1.64
C ASP A 113 -17.17 10.00 -1.58
N ALA A 114 -18.17 9.51 -0.83
CA ALA A 114 -19.46 10.17 -0.67
C ALA A 114 -20.19 9.71 0.60
N VAL A 115 -21.20 10.47 1.07
CA VAL A 115 -21.96 10.16 2.31
C VAL A 115 -22.55 8.75 2.29
N GLY A 116 -23.08 8.32 1.13
CA GLY A 116 -23.71 6.99 0.97
C GLY A 116 -22.75 5.88 0.55
N ALA A 117 -21.48 6.18 0.29
CA ALA A 117 -20.50 5.15 -0.06
C ALA A 117 -20.09 4.34 1.18
N LYS A 118 -19.65 3.11 0.97
CA LYS A 118 -19.07 2.28 2.04
C LYS A 118 -17.64 2.72 2.30
N TRP A 119 -17.19 2.61 3.54
CA TRP A 119 -15.76 2.66 3.85
C TRP A 119 -15.05 1.46 3.24
N LYS A 120 -13.92 1.72 2.59
CA LYS A 120 -13.06 0.70 2.02
C LYS A 120 -11.61 0.97 2.40
N ALA A 121 -10.85 -0.09 2.61
CA ALA A 121 -9.43 0.03 2.90
C ALA A 121 -8.65 0.35 1.61
N SER A 122 -7.86 1.43 1.62
CA SER A 122 -7.03 1.84 0.48
C SER A 122 -5.55 1.50 0.64
N TYR A 123 -5.07 1.39 1.89
CA TYR A 123 -3.70 0.98 2.21
C TYR A 123 -3.66 0.08 3.44
N LEU A 124 -2.72 -0.88 3.46
CA LEU A 124 -2.42 -1.72 4.61
C LEU A 124 -0.91 -1.73 4.92
N SER A 125 -0.55 -1.74 6.20
CA SER A 125 0.82 -2.02 6.62
C SER A 125 0.90 -2.70 7.97
N ALA A 126 1.94 -3.51 8.19
CA ALA A 126 2.21 -4.15 9.47
C ALA A 126 3.44 -3.51 10.12
N LEU A 127 3.26 -2.88 11.28
CA LEU A 127 4.30 -2.20 12.04
C LEU A 127 4.55 -2.92 13.37
N SER A 128 5.79 -2.92 13.84
CA SER A 128 6.08 -3.30 15.22
C SER A 128 5.73 -2.16 16.18
N ASP A 129 5.48 -2.47 17.45
CA ASP A 129 5.02 -1.49 18.45
C ASP A 129 5.96 -0.28 18.59
N ASN A 130 7.27 -0.49 18.46
CA ASN A 130 8.28 0.59 18.51
C ASN A 130 8.34 1.48 17.25
N GLN A 131 7.59 1.14 16.19
CA GLN A 131 7.48 1.92 14.97
C GLN A 131 6.20 2.77 14.93
N VAL A 132 5.26 2.54 15.85
CA VAL A 132 3.98 3.27 15.94
C VAL A 132 4.28 4.71 16.37
N PRO A 133 4.02 5.72 15.52
CA PRO A 133 4.25 7.10 15.89
C PRO A 133 3.15 7.62 16.83
N GLN A 134 3.45 8.68 17.57
CA GLN A 134 2.40 9.47 18.21
C GLN A 134 1.85 10.49 17.20
N PHE A 135 0.57 10.37 16.86
CA PHE A 135 -0.09 11.34 15.99
C PHE A 135 -0.31 12.67 16.71
N LYS A 136 -0.17 13.77 15.94
CA LYS A 136 -0.60 15.09 16.39
C LYS A 136 -2.12 15.16 16.30
N THR A 137 -2.73 15.65 17.37
CA THR A 137 -4.18 15.82 17.48
C THR A 137 -4.51 17.24 17.89
N ASP A 138 -5.70 17.70 17.51
CA ASP A 138 -6.29 18.91 18.05
C ASP A 138 -6.74 18.73 19.53
N PRO A 139 -7.23 19.78 20.22
CA PRO A 139 -7.70 19.68 21.61
C PRO A 139 -8.84 18.68 21.83
N ASP A 140 -9.60 18.34 20.79
CA ASP A 140 -10.70 17.37 20.86
C ASP A 140 -10.23 15.94 20.50
N GLY A 141 -8.94 15.76 20.19
CA GLY A 141 -8.33 14.47 19.89
C GLY A 141 -8.40 14.04 18.42
N TYR A 142 -8.80 14.92 17.49
CA TYR A 142 -8.82 14.58 16.07
C TYR A 142 -7.45 14.73 15.42
N ALA A 143 -7.07 13.77 14.59
CA ALA A 143 -5.80 13.75 13.89
C ALA A 143 -5.71 14.84 12.82
N GLU A 144 -4.49 15.26 12.49
CA GLU A 144 -4.24 16.24 11.43
C GLU A 144 -3.79 15.53 10.13
N VAL A 145 -4.53 15.73 9.05
CA VAL A 145 -4.12 15.31 7.70
C VAL A 145 -3.10 16.30 7.15
N VAL A 146 -2.08 15.78 6.48
CA VAL A 146 -1.18 16.60 5.66
C VAL A 146 -1.63 16.47 4.20
N PRO A 147 -2.05 17.55 3.53
CA PRO A 147 -2.45 17.48 2.12
C PRO A 147 -1.29 16.99 1.24
N ALA A 148 -1.62 16.24 0.20
CA ALA A 148 -0.61 15.61 -0.66
C ALA A 148 0.25 16.63 -1.42
N ASP A 149 -0.37 17.73 -1.85
CA ASP A 149 0.17 18.82 -2.65
C ASP A 149 0.65 20.02 -1.82
N ALA A 150 0.67 19.92 -0.49
CA ALA A 150 1.10 21.02 0.37
C ALA A 150 2.62 21.27 0.24
N GLU A 151 2.99 22.25 -0.59
CA GLU A 151 4.37 22.75 -0.74
C GLU A 151 4.93 23.24 0.60
N ASP A 152 4.11 23.92 1.41
CA ASP A 152 4.45 24.40 2.76
C ASP A 152 4.05 23.41 3.88
N SER A 153 4.02 22.11 3.58
CA SER A 153 3.66 21.08 4.57
C SER A 153 4.58 21.03 5.80
N GLY A 154 5.71 21.73 5.78
CA GLY A 154 6.74 21.67 6.83
C GLY A 154 7.42 20.30 6.91
N LEU A 155 7.28 19.46 5.88
CA LEU A 155 7.91 18.15 5.76
C LEU A 155 9.17 18.20 4.89
N LYS A 156 10.08 17.25 5.09
CA LYS A 156 11.29 17.13 4.27
C LYS A 156 11.01 16.88 2.78
N ILE A 157 9.86 16.28 2.48
CA ILE A 157 9.33 16.11 1.13
C ILE A 157 7.79 16.09 1.24
N ALA A 158 7.09 16.73 0.30
CA ALA A 158 5.64 16.70 0.25
C ALA A 158 5.14 15.26 0.01
N PRO A 159 4.01 14.83 0.61
CA PRO A 159 3.52 13.46 0.45
C PRO A 159 3.29 13.07 -1.02
N GLY A 160 2.78 13.98 -1.86
CA GLY A 160 2.55 13.78 -3.29
C GLY A 160 3.82 13.50 -4.10
N GLU A 161 4.98 13.99 -3.66
CA GLU A 161 6.24 13.82 -4.38
C GLU A 161 6.97 12.52 -4.01
N LEU A 162 6.53 11.79 -2.98
CA LEU A 162 7.21 10.58 -2.50
C LEU A 162 7.30 9.49 -3.57
N GLY A 163 6.21 9.23 -4.30
CA GLY A 163 6.17 8.20 -5.35
C GLY A 163 7.21 8.48 -6.44
N LYS A 164 7.25 9.73 -6.92
CA LYS A 164 8.19 10.17 -7.96
C LYS A 164 9.64 10.17 -7.47
N ALA A 165 9.88 10.67 -6.26
CA ALA A 165 11.20 10.67 -5.66
C ALA A 165 11.72 9.25 -5.44
N TYR A 166 10.87 8.33 -4.97
CA TYR A 166 11.25 6.95 -4.72
C TYR A 166 11.51 6.18 -6.02
N ALA A 167 10.65 6.33 -7.03
CA ALA A 167 10.87 5.74 -8.35
C ALA A 167 12.18 6.25 -8.98
N THR A 168 12.44 7.55 -8.92
CA THR A 168 13.70 8.15 -9.40
C THR A 168 14.91 7.58 -8.66
N TYR A 169 14.82 7.46 -7.34
CA TYR A 169 15.87 6.88 -6.51
C TYR A 169 16.15 5.41 -6.87
N LEU A 170 15.12 4.58 -7.05
CA LEU A 170 15.29 3.17 -7.41
C LEU A 170 15.95 3.01 -8.79
N ASN A 171 15.50 3.78 -9.78
CA ASN A 171 16.03 3.73 -11.14
C ASN A 171 17.48 4.22 -11.25
N THR A 172 17.83 5.30 -10.53
CA THR A 172 19.10 6.03 -10.77
C THR A 172 20.12 5.92 -9.64
N GLY A 173 19.65 5.61 -8.43
CA GLY A 173 20.45 5.69 -7.21
C GLY A 173 20.74 7.10 -6.71
N LYS A 174 20.24 8.12 -7.41
CA LYS A 174 20.43 9.51 -7.05
C LYS A 174 19.34 9.95 -6.07
N GLY A 175 19.67 10.92 -5.24
CA GLY A 175 18.78 11.52 -4.26
C GLY A 175 19.16 11.16 -2.83
N GLU A 176 19.07 12.15 -1.94
CA GLU A 176 19.47 12.01 -0.53
C GLU A 176 18.28 12.01 0.44
N VAL A 177 17.06 11.89 -0.08
CA VAL A 177 15.80 12.01 0.69
C VAL A 177 15.60 10.82 1.62
N PHE A 178 15.94 9.60 1.16
CA PHE A 178 15.63 8.37 1.86
C PHE A 178 16.79 7.87 2.73
N ALA A 179 16.46 7.34 3.91
CA ALA A 179 17.42 6.67 4.77
C ALA A 179 17.82 5.31 4.15
N PRO A 180 19.07 4.85 4.33
CA PRO A 180 19.46 3.49 3.98
C PRO A 180 18.63 2.45 4.74
N GLY A 181 18.31 1.33 4.11
CA GLY A 181 17.46 0.29 4.66
C GLY A 181 17.05 -0.81 3.65
N PRO A 182 16.28 -1.81 4.13
CA PRO A 182 15.84 -2.95 3.33
C PRO A 182 15.08 -2.57 2.06
N HIS A 183 14.36 -1.44 2.07
CA HIS A 183 13.53 -0.97 0.96
C HIS A 183 14.19 0.14 0.13
N THR A 184 15.45 0.49 0.40
CA THR A 184 16.18 1.54 -0.33
C THR A 184 17.46 0.98 -0.94
N ASP A 185 18.62 1.24 -0.35
CA ASP A 185 19.93 0.85 -0.88
C ASP A 185 20.06 -0.68 -0.98
N ARG A 186 19.64 -1.42 0.05
CA ARG A 186 19.69 -2.89 0.03
C ARG A 186 18.80 -3.48 -1.06
N TRP A 187 17.65 -2.85 -1.33
CA TRP A 187 16.75 -3.27 -2.40
C TRP A 187 17.37 -3.06 -3.78
N ARG A 188 18.07 -1.94 -3.98
CA ARG A 188 18.81 -1.68 -5.21
C ARG A 188 19.95 -2.66 -5.41
N THR A 189 20.76 -2.90 -4.37
CA THR A 189 21.83 -3.91 -4.40
C THR A 189 21.29 -5.30 -4.75
N LEU A 190 20.16 -5.70 -4.17
CA LEU A 190 19.52 -6.98 -4.48
C LEU A 190 19.07 -7.06 -5.94
N ARG A 191 18.44 -5.99 -6.46
CA ARG A 191 18.00 -5.95 -7.87
C ARG A 191 19.16 -5.93 -8.85
N GLU A 192 20.27 -5.27 -8.53
CA GLU A 192 21.49 -5.29 -9.34
C GLU A 192 22.07 -6.71 -9.43
N GLN A 193 22.12 -7.42 -8.30
CA GLN A 193 22.54 -8.82 -8.23
C GLN A 193 21.59 -9.72 -9.04
N GLN A 194 20.28 -9.63 -8.79
CA GLN A 194 19.27 -10.45 -9.49
C GLN A 194 19.14 -10.13 -10.98
N GLY A 195 19.42 -8.89 -11.37
CA GLY A 195 19.31 -8.42 -12.76
C GLY A 195 20.33 -9.05 -13.71
N ARG A 196 21.42 -9.60 -13.18
CA ARG A 196 22.53 -10.18 -13.94
C ARG A 196 22.86 -11.57 -13.40
N GLN A 197 22.18 -12.58 -13.94
CA GLN A 197 22.42 -13.98 -13.59
C GLN A 197 22.86 -14.75 -14.84
N PRO A 198 23.67 -15.81 -14.71
CA PRO A 198 23.97 -16.68 -15.84
C PRO A 198 22.69 -17.19 -16.52
N GLY A 199 22.54 -16.90 -17.81
CA GLY A 199 21.38 -17.28 -18.62
C GLY A 199 20.07 -16.56 -18.30
N SER A 200 20.08 -15.49 -17.50
CA SER A 200 18.90 -14.68 -17.22
C SER A 200 19.25 -13.20 -16.99
N ARG A 201 18.49 -12.31 -17.63
CA ARG A 201 18.56 -10.86 -17.44
C ARG A 201 17.23 -10.36 -16.89
N ILE A 202 17.26 -9.51 -15.86
CA ILE A 202 16.09 -8.75 -15.41
C ILE A 202 16.39 -7.27 -15.57
N GLN A 203 15.51 -6.57 -16.28
CA GLN A 203 15.50 -5.11 -16.36
C GLN A 203 14.35 -4.59 -15.51
N TYR A 204 14.58 -3.49 -14.81
CA TYR A 204 13.62 -2.87 -13.92
C TYR A 204 13.31 -1.45 -14.40
N GLU A 205 12.07 -1.02 -14.23
CA GLU A 205 11.64 0.37 -14.41
C GLU A 205 10.61 0.71 -13.34
N ASP A 206 10.98 1.60 -12.42
CA ASP A 206 10.09 2.06 -11.35
C ASP A 206 9.36 3.35 -11.78
N GLN A 207 8.08 3.46 -11.43
CA GLN A 207 7.22 4.60 -11.74
C GLN A 207 6.37 4.97 -10.51
N PRO A 208 6.03 6.25 -10.29
CA PRO A 208 4.99 6.61 -9.33
C PRO A 208 3.67 5.92 -9.70
N SER A 209 2.84 5.60 -8.70
CA SER A 209 1.44 5.24 -8.98
C SER A 209 0.57 6.49 -9.02
N ASP A 210 -0.64 6.35 -9.55
CA ASP A 210 -1.65 7.41 -9.57
C ASP A 210 -2.55 7.42 -8.32
N TYR A 211 -2.32 6.51 -7.36
CA TYR A 211 -3.09 6.47 -6.12
C TYR A 211 -2.63 7.58 -5.16
N ALA A 212 -3.59 8.32 -4.63
CA ALA A 212 -3.30 9.43 -3.74
C ALA A 212 -2.60 8.94 -2.47
N PRO A 213 -1.51 9.59 -2.02
CA PRO A 213 -0.91 9.26 -0.74
C PRO A 213 -1.80 9.75 0.40
N VAL A 214 -1.76 9.05 1.54
CA VAL A 214 -2.43 9.47 2.77
C VAL A 214 -1.38 9.79 3.82
N ALA A 215 -1.43 11.00 4.37
CA ALA A 215 -0.46 11.46 5.35
C ALA A 215 -1.14 11.99 6.62
N LEU A 216 -0.68 11.50 7.78
CA LEU A 216 -1.12 11.97 9.10
C LEU A 216 0.07 12.57 9.85
N ARG A 217 -0.13 13.76 10.41
CA ARG A 217 0.89 14.51 11.15
C ARG A 217 1.29 13.77 12.43
N THR A 218 2.58 13.71 12.72
CA THR A 218 3.13 13.18 13.97
C THR A 218 3.51 14.31 14.93
N LYS A 219 3.52 14.02 16.24
CA LYS A 219 3.79 15.04 17.28
C LYS A 219 5.16 15.71 17.16
N ASP A 220 6.13 15.04 16.56
CA ASP A 220 7.47 15.55 16.29
C ASP A 220 7.54 16.45 15.03
N GLY A 221 6.40 16.85 14.47
CA GLY A 221 6.29 17.73 13.30
C GLY A 221 6.41 17.01 11.95
N GLY A 222 6.81 15.73 11.95
CA GLY A 222 6.84 14.87 10.78
C GLY A 222 5.45 14.36 10.38
N ALA A 223 5.42 13.33 9.55
CA ALA A 223 4.21 12.62 9.17
C ALA A 223 4.45 11.11 9.00
N LEU A 224 3.42 10.32 9.26
CA LEU A 224 3.32 8.95 8.75
C LEU A 224 2.62 9.03 7.39
N VAL A 225 3.27 8.52 6.34
CA VAL A 225 2.77 8.64 4.97
C VAL A 225 2.65 7.27 4.32
N PHE A 226 1.47 6.99 3.79
CA PHE A 226 1.15 5.85 2.93
C PHE A 226 1.18 6.31 1.49
N PHE A 227 1.89 5.59 0.62
CA PHE A 227 1.91 5.85 -0.81
C PHE A 227 2.17 4.54 -1.55
N SER A 228 2.04 4.56 -2.88
CA SER A 228 2.35 3.39 -3.69
C SER A 228 3.11 3.74 -4.96
N THR A 229 3.84 2.75 -5.47
CA THR A 229 4.62 2.84 -6.72
C THR A 229 4.42 1.58 -7.56
N TYR A 230 4.54 1.75 -8.86
CA TYR A 230 4.70 0.63 -9.77
C TYR A 230 6.18 0.33 -9.95
N TYR A 231 6.51 -0.95 -10.09
CA TYR A 231 7.75 -1.31 -10.74
C TYR A 231 7.54 -2.44 -11.74
N HIS A 232 8.00 -2.17 -12.95
CA HIS A 232 7.95 -3.08 -14.07
C HIS A 232 9.24 -3.88 -14.14
N GLN A 233 9.10 -5.16 -14.49
CA GLN A 233 10.23 -6.05 -14.69
C GLN A 233 10.11 -6.69 -16.06
N GLN A 234 11.18 -6.66 -16.85
CA GLN A 234 11.32 -7.54 -18.00
C GLN A 234 12.35 -8.62 -17.67
N LYS A 235 11.92 -9.87 -17.66
CA LYS A 235 12.81 -11.03 -17.52
C LYS A 235 13.03 -11.67 -18.89
N THR A 236 14.29 -11.88 -19.24
CA THR A 236 14.72 -12.59 -20.46
C THR A 236 15.64 -13.72 -20.06
N VAL A 237 15.40 -14.94 -20.54
CA VAL A 237 16.31 -16.09 -20.38
C VAL A 237 17.05 -16.37 -21.70
N SER A 238 18.11 -17.17 -21.64
CA SER A 238 18.89 -17.56 -22.82
C SER A 238 18.03 -18.02 -24.00
N GLU A 239 18.56 -17.80 -25.20
CA GLU A 239 18.00 -18.40 -26.40
C GLU A 239 17.89 -19.93 -26.25
N GLY A 240 16.81 -20.51 -26.80
CA GLY A 240 16.48 -21.94 -26.60
C GLY A 240 15.79 -22.25 -25.27
N SER A 241 16.01 -21.48 -24.20
CA SER A 241 15.34 -21.66 -22.90
C SER A 241 13.91 -21.08 -22.90
N ARG A 242 13.10 -21.50 -21.93
CA ARG A 242 11.73 -20.98 -21.72
C ARG A 242 11.51 -20.62 -20.25
N ILE A 243 10.73 -19.57 -20.02
CA ILE A 243 10.33 -19.19 -18.66
C ILE A 243 9.19 -20.12 -18.24
N ASN A 244 9.39 -20.82 -17.12
CA ASN A 244 8.30 -21.56 -16.47
C ASN A 244 7.27 -20.57 -15.93
N ILE A 245 6.00 -20.75 -16.28
CA ILE A 245 4.87 -19.95 -15.80
C ILE A 245 4.09 -20.80 -14.78
N PRO A 246 4.36 -20.65 -13.48
CA PRO A 246 3.68 -21.43 -12.46
C PRO A 246 2.21 -20.98 -12.31
N PRO A 247 1.33 -21.80 -11.71
CA PRO A 247 -0.12 -21.55 -11.67
C PRO A 247 -0.50 -20.18 -11.10
N GLU A 248 0.19 -19.71 -10.06
CA GLU A 248 -0.04 -18.41 -9.44
C GLU A 248 0.19 -17.24 -10.42
N ILE A 249 1.18 -17.35 -11.31
CA ILE A 249 1.42 -16.35 -12.35
C ILE A 249 0.34 -16.46 -13.45
N LYS A 250 -0.15 -17.67 -13.75
CA LYS A 250 -1.26 -17.84 -14.71
C LYS A 250 -2.52 -17.08 -14.26
N GLY A 251 -2.76 -16.99 -12.95
CA GLY A 251 -3.90 -16.25 -12.39
C GLY A 251 -3.88 -14.74 -12.66
N ILE A 252 -2.71 -14.17 -12.97
CA ILE A 252 -2.51 -12.74 -13.21
C ILE A 252 -2.01 -12.43 -14.62
N MET A 253 -2.17 -13.37 -15.56
CA MET A 253 -1.74 -13.15 -16.94
C MET A 253 -2.60 -12.09 -17.64
N ASP A 254 -1.96 -11.09 -18.23
CA ASP A 254 -2.54 -10.21 -19.22
C ASP A 254 -2.46 -10.86 -20.61
N GLY A 255 -3.51 -11.61 -20.95
CA GLY A 255 -3.61 -12.38 -22.18
C GLY A 255 -3.15 -13.84 -22.03
N PRO A 256 -3.03 -14.58 -23.16
CA PRO A 256 -2.71 -16.00 -23.11
C PRO A 256 -1.30 -16.27 -22.61
N ALA A 257 -1.15 -17.26 -21.73
CA ALA A 257 0.15 -17.77 -21.29
C ALA A 257 0.83 -18.51 -22.44
N LYS A 258 1.76 -17.83 -23.13
CA LYS A 258 2.54 -18.41 -24.22
C LYS A 258 3.91 -18.85 -23.73
N SER A 259 4.40 -19.96 -24.28
CA SER A 259 5.81 -20.37 -24.12
C SER A 259 6.71 -19.28 -24.71
N SER A 260 7.46 -18.60 -23.85
CA SER A 260 8.37 -17.52 -24.25
C SER A 260 9.66 -17.57 -23.44
N ASN A 261 10.74 -17.06 -24.02
CA ASN A 261 11.98 -16.78 -23.31
C ASN A 261 11.98 -15.38 -22.67
N ARG A 262 10.91 -14.60 -22.84
CA ARG A 262 10.80 -13.23 -22.32
C ARG A 262 9.41 -12.96 -21.74
N MET A 263 9.38 -12.33 -20.58
CA MET A 263 8.14 -11.93 -19.91
C MET A 263 8.27 -10.55 -19.28
N THR A 264 7.18 -9.81 -19.27
CA THR A 264 7.04 -8.61 -18.44
C THR A 264 6.14 -8.88 -17.24
N PHE A 265 6.44 -8.19 -16.15
CA PHE A 265 5.66 -8.20 -14.92
C PHE A 265 5.43 -6.78 -14.46
N THR A 266 4.23 -6.50 -13.96
CA THR A 266 3.93 -5.28 -13.22
C THR A 266 3.73 -5.66 -11.76
N THR A 267 4.45 -5.00 -10.88
CA THR A 267 4.24 -5.09 -9.43
C THR A 267 3.71 -3.76 -8.95
N LEU A 268 2.62 -3.76 -8.19
CA LEU A 268 2.22 -2.61 -7.37
C LEU A 268 2.75 -2.84 -5.96
N SER A 269 3.37 -1.81 -5.41
CA SER A 269 3.98 -1.84 -4.08
C SER A 269 3.39 -0.68 -3.27
N GLU A 270 2.84 -0.98 -2.11
CA GLU A 270 2.46 -0.02 -1.08
C GLU A 270 3.59 0.15 -0.08
N GLN A 271 3.81 1.39 0.34
CA GLN A 271 4.81 1.77 1.31
C GLN A 271 4.15 2.53 2.44
N VAL A 272 4.67 2.35 3.66
CA VAL A 272 4.48 3.32 4.73
C VAL A 272 5.84 3.81 5.22
N VAL A 273 5.97 5.13 5.29
CA VAL A 273 7.20 5.82 5.65
C VAL A 273 6.96 6.83 6.77
N LYS A 274 8.00 7.08 7.56
CA LYS A 274 8.09 8.27 8.40
C LYS A 274 8.80 9.37 7.63
N VAL A 275 8.09 10.45 7.33
CA VAL A 275 8.65 11.67 6.74
C VAL A 275 8.96 12.65 7.87
N PRO A 276 10.23 13.05 8.06
CA PRO A 276 10.58 13.99 9.12
C PRO A 276 10.16 15.42 8.76
N ALA A 277 10.11 16.29 9.78
CA ALA A 277 9.95 17.72 9.58
C ALA A 277 11.09 18.30 8.73
N ALA A 278 10.79 19.36 7.98
CA ALA A 278 11.77 20.13 7.22
C ALA A 278 12.86 20.72 8.13
N GLY A 279 14.05 20.96 7.58
CA GLY A 279 15.19 21.50 8.32
C GLY A 279 15.91 20.51 9.25
N THR A 280 15.37 19.30 9.43
CA THR A 280 16.05 18.25 10.21
C THR A 280 17.07 17.48 9.36
N ALA A 281 18.12 16.96 10.01
CA ALA A 281 19.09 16.08 9.36
C ALA A 281 18.51 14.68 9.03
N GLN A 282 17.38 14.32 9.65
CA GLN A 282 16.73 13.02 9.46
C GLN A 282 16.28 12.82 8.02
N LYS A 283 16.31 11.57 7.53
CA LYS A 283 15.85 11.18 6.19
C LYS A 283 14.53 10.42 6.29
N VAL A 284 13.81 10.32 5.18
CA VAL A 284 12.58 9.53 5.09
C VAL A 284 12.90 8.06 5.36
N ALA A 285 12.25 7.48 6.37
CA ALA A 285 12.50 6.11 6.79
C ALA A 285 11.34 5.20 6.38
N PHE A 286 11.65 4.10 5.70
CA PHE A 286 10.67 3.06 5.39
C PHE A 286 10.39 2.20 6.63
N LEU A 287 9.12 2.00 6.94
CA LEU A 287 8.70 1.18 8.06
C LEU A 287 8.20 -0.19 7.59
N HIS A 288 7.44 -0.22 6.49
CA HIS A 288 6.91 -1.44 5.91
C HIS A 288 6.64 -1.27 4.41
N ARG A 289 6.63 -2.39 3.68
CA ARG A 289 6.28 -2.47 2.26
C ARG A 289 5.44 -3.72 2.01
N LEU A 290 4.28 -3.56 1.37
CA LEU A 290 3.38 -4.62 0.93
C LEU A 290 3.33 -4.60 -0.59
N GLU A 291 3.48 -5.73 -1.28
CA GLU A 291 3.46 -5.72 -2.75
C GLU A 291 2.95 -7.03 -3.33
N ALA A 292 2.42 -6.95 -4.55
CA ALA A 292 2.06 -8.10 -5.35
C ALA A 292 2.31 -7.84 -6.83
N LYS A 293 2.66 -8.91 -7.57
CA LYS A 293 2.60 -8.89 -9.02
C LYS A 293 1.14 -8.79 -9.42
N THR A 294 0.77 -7.68 -10.05
CA THR A 294 -0.60 -7.40 -10.47
C THR A 294 -0.87 -7.85 -11.90
N SER A 295 0.19 -8.01 -12.71
CA SER A 295 0.09 -8.51 -14.07
C SER A 295 1.38 -9.22 -14.51
N ALA A 296 1.23 -10.20 -15.40
CA ALA A 296 2.31 -10.86 -16.12
C ALA A 296 1.96 -11.02 -17.60
N LYS A 297 2.92 -10.89 -18.50
CA LYS A 297 2.69 -11.01 -19.94
C LYS A 297 3.85 -11.71 -20.64
N SER A 298 3.53 -12.69 -21.49
CA SER A 298 4.49 -13.30 -22.40
C SER A 298 4.78 -12.34 -23.56
N LEU A 299 6.07 -12.14 -23.87
CA LEU A 299 6.54 -11.36 -25.01
C LEU A 299 6.98 -12.23 -26.19
#